data_AF-A0A923YXW6-F1
#
_entry.id   AF-A0A923YXW6-F1
#
_cell.length_a   1.000
_cell.length_b   1.000
_cell.length_c   1.000
_cell.angle_alpha   90.00
_cell.angle_beta   90.00
_cell.angle_gamma   90.00
#
_symmetry.space_group_name_H-M   'P 1'
#
loop_
_entity.id
_entity.type
_entity.pdbx_description
1 polymer ?
#
loop_
_entity_poly.entity_id
_entity_poly.type
_entity_poly.pdbx_seq_one_letter_code
_entity_poly.pdbx_strand_id
1 'polypeptide(L)'
;MGAAVILATTDAGEIVLVEQLRRALGRHTIELPAGLIGDDGDFDPAAAAARELAEETGFVAADWVNLGDFATSPGMSAEMFTLFRARGLTRTGPGGGV
;
A
#
# COMPACT_ATOMS: atom_id res chain seq x y z
N MET A 1 9.12 0.26 13.33
CA MET A 1 8.08 0.90 12.51
C MET A 1 8.31 0.45 11.09
N GLY A 2 7.25 0.02 10.42
CA GLY A 2 7.29 -0.44 9.03
C GLY A 2 6.02 -0.01 8.32
N ALA A 3 5.96 -0.23 7.02
CA ALA A 3 4.79 0.07 6.20
C ALA A 3 4.33 -1.19 5.47
N ALA A 4 3.02 -1.28 5.24
CA ALA A 4 2.46 -2.23 4.31
C ALA A 4 2.44 -1.60 2.91
N VAL A 5 2.90 -2.34 1.90
CA VAL A 5 2.89 -1.92 0.49
C VAL A 5 2.04 -2.89 -0.30
N ILE A 6 1.17 -2.40 -1.18
CA ILE A 6 0.16 -3.22 -1.84
C ILE A 6 0.38 -3.27 -3.35
N LEU A 7 0.71 -4.45 -3.87
CA LEU A 7 0.63 -4.79 -5.29
C LEU A 7 -0.79 -5.29 -5.61
N ALA A 8 -1.69 -4.34 -5.89
CA ALA A 8 -3.07 -4.64 -6.28
C ALA A 8 -3.16 -4.85 -7.81
N THR A 9 -3.62 -6.03 -8.23
CA THR A 9 -3.76 -6.38 -9.65
C THR A 9 -5.21 -6.62 -10.03
N THR A 10 -5.69 -5.97 -11.10
CA THR A 10 -7.02 -6.18 -11.67
C THR A 10 -7.10 -7.52 -12.40
N ASP A 11 -8.33 -7.99 -12.70
CA ASP A 11 -8.54 -9.22 -13.50
C ASP A 11 -8.01 -9.08 -14.94
N ALA A 12 -7.82 -7.86 -15.42
CA ALA A 12 -7.19 -7.56 -16.71
C ALA A 12 -5.65 -7.60 -16.67
N GLY A 13 -5.04 -7.83 -15.49
CA GLY A 13 -3.60 -7.84 -15.31
C GLY A 13 -2.97 -6.45 -15.19
N GLU A 14 -3.77 -5.42 -14.89
CA GLU A 14 -3.29 -4.06 -14.65
C GLU A 14 -2.94 -3.87 -13.18
N ILE A 15 -2.03 -2.93 -12.89
CA ILE A 15 -1.63 -2.59 -11.52
C ILE A 15 -2.32 -1.29 -11.13
N VAL A 16 -2.96 -1.28 -9.95
CA VAL A 16 -3.51 -0.06 -9.36
C VAL A 16 -2.37 0.73 -8.71
N LEU A 17 -2.23 1.99 -9.11
CA LEU A 17 -1.22 2.92 -8.62
C LEU A 17 -1.90 4.17 -8.06
N VAL A 18 -1.21 4.88 -7.19
CA VAL A 18 -1.63 6.18 -6.64
C VAL A 18 -0.65 7.26 -7.08
N GLU A 19 -1.14 8.49 -7.17
CA GLU A 19 -0.31 9.68 -7.39
C GLU A 19 -0.34 10.56 -6.15
N GLN A 20 0.82 10.80 -5.53
CA GLN A 20 0.93 11.51 -4.26
C GLN A 20 2.00 12.59 -4.30
N LEU A 21 1.76 13.72 -3.64
CA LEU A 21 2.75 14.78 -3.49
C LEU A 21 3.77 14.40 -2.41
N ARG A 22 4.98 13.98 -2.82
CA ARG A 22 6.08 13.76 -1.89
C ARG A 22 6.75 15.09 -1.55
N ARG A 23 6.41 15.65 -0.39
CA ARG A 23 6.93 16.95 0.09
C ARG A 23 8.46 17.04 0.06
N ALA A 24 9.16 15.97 0.43
CA ALA A 24 10.63 15.92 0.39
C ALA A 24 11.21 16.06 -1.03
N LEU A 25 10.45 15.67 -2.06
CA LEU A 25 10.84 15.78 -3.46
C LEU A 25 10.24 17.00 -4.17
N GLY A 26 9.28 17.69 -3.53
CA GLY A 26 8.57 18.83 -4.09
C GLY A 26 7.77 18.51 -5.36
N ARG A 27 7.39 17.25 -5.58
CA ARG A 27 6.66 16.81 -6.79
C ARG A 27 5.72 15.64 -6.52
N HIS A 28 4.79 15.43 -7.44
CA HIS A 28 3.97 14.23 -7.48
C HIS A 28 4.78 13.02 -7.95
N THR A 29 4.51 11.87 -7.35
CA THR A 29 5.14 10.59 -7.64
C THR A 29 4.06 9.53 -7.82
N ILE A 30 4.31 8.61 -8.76
CA ILE A 30 3.46 7.44 -9.00
C ILE A 30 3.99 6.30 -8.16
N GLU A 31 3.13 5.72 -7.33
CA GLU A 31 3.52 4.77 -6.30
C GLU A 31 2.53 3.61 -6.17
N LEU A 32 2.97 2.52 -5.55
CA LEU A 32 2.04 1.52 -5.05
C LEU A 32 1.29 2.10 -3.83
N PRO A 33 0.01 1.75 -3.64
CA PRO A 33 -0.67 2.07 -2.38
C PRO A 33 0.12 1.54 -1.19
N ALA A 34 0.23 2.34 -0.13
CA ALA A 34 1.02 1.99 1.03
C ALA A 34 0.72 2.88 2.24
N GLY A 35 0.86 2.31 3.44
CA GLY A 35 0.74 3.09 4.67
C GLY A 35 1.40 2.46 5.88
N LEU A 36 1.46 3.24 6.96
CA LEU A 36 2.21 2.89 8.16
C LEU A 36 1.47 1.83 8.97
N ILE A 37 2.21 0.86 9.51
CA ILE A 37 1.66 -0.14 10.40
C ILE A 37 1.57 0.46 11.81
N GLY A 38 0.40 0.40 12.46
CA GLY A 38 0.17 0.90 13.82
C GLY A 38 -0.27 2.34 13.95
N ASP A 39 -0.56 3.05 12.86
CA ASP A 39 -1.01 4.44 12.87
C ASP A 39 -2.44 4.62 13.41
N ASP A 40 -3.28 3.59 13.27
CA ASP A 40 -4.62 3.46 13.82
C ASP A 40 -4.67 2.68 15.15
N GLY A 41 -3.51 2.20 15.63
CA GLY A 41 -3.37 1.38 16.83
C GLY A 41 -3.37 -0.14 16.57
N ASP A 42 -3.58 -0.59 15.33
CA ASP A 42 -3.43 -1.99 14.92
C ASP A 42 -2.05 -2.25 14.29
N PHE A 43 -1.33 -3.24 14.82
CA PHE A 43 0.02 -3.58 14.40
C PHE A 43 0.08 -4.76 13.42
N ASP A 44 -1.07 -5.31 13.00
CA ASP A 44 -1.11 -6.32 11.94
C ASP A 44 -0.84 -5.70 10.55
N PRO A 45 0.25 -6.08 9.87
CA PRO A 45 0.55 -5.55 8.54
C PRO A 45 -0.53 -5.85 7.49
N ALA A 46 -1.27 -6.96 7.64
CA ALA A 46 -2.33 -7.31 6.70
C ALA A 46 -3.57 -6.40 6.89
N ALA A 47 -3.88 -6.04 8.13
CA ALA A 47 -4.95 -5.10 8.45
C ALA A 47 -4.63 -3.70 7.87
N ALA A 48 -3.41 -3.22 8.09
CA ALA A 48 -2.93 -1.97 7.51
C ALA A 48 -3.01 -2.00 5.97
N ALA A 49 -2.54 -3.09 5.32
CA ALA A 49 -2.59 -3.22 3.87
C ALA A 49 -4.01 -3.11 3.30
N ALA A 50 -4.98 -3.77 3.94
CA ALA A 50 -6.37 -3.76 3.51
C ALA A 50 -7.03 -2.39 3.70
N ARG A 51 -6.74 -1.72 4.82
CA ARG A 51 -7.22 -0.36 5.12
C ARG A 51 -6.69 0.64 4.08
N GLU A 52 -5.39 0.66 3.88
CA GLU A 52 -4.73 1.62 2.97
C GLU A 52 -5.16 1.44 1.52
N LEU A 53 -5.31 0.19 1.04
CA LEU A 53 -5.84 -0.05 -0.29
C LEU A 53 -7.23 0.59 -0.47
N ALA A 54 -8.11 0.43 0.51
CA ALA A 54 -9.47 0.97 0.46
C ALA A 54 -9.47 2.50 0.54
N GLU A 55 -8.68 3.09 1.43
CA GLU A 55 -8.60 4.54 1.64
C GLU A 55 -7.98 5.25 0.42
N GLU A 56 -6.87 4.74 -0.09
CA GLU A 56 -6.12 5.42 -1.15
C GLU A 56 -6.73 5.21 -2.53
N THR A 57 -7.30 4.03 -2.81
CA THR A 57 -7.74 3.66 -4.17
C THR A 57 -9.25 3.42 -4.29
N GLY A 58 -9.95 3.23 -3.17
CA GLY A 58 -11.35 2.83 -3.16
C GLY A 58 -11.58 1.36 -3.54
N PHE A 59 -10.54 0.54 -3.60
CA PHE A 59 -10.65 -0.90 -3.84
C PHE A 59 -10.57 -1.72 -2.56
N VAL A 60 -11.31 -2.81 -2.51
CA VAL A 60 -11.09 -3.92 -1.57
C VAL A 60 -10.70 -5.16 -2.35
N ALA A 61 -9.99 -6.09 -1.72
CA ALA A 61 -9.51 -7.32 -2.36
C ALA A 61 -9.98 -8.56 -1.60
N ALA A 62 -10.28 -9.62 -2.33
CA ALA A 62 -10.74 -10.90 -1.78
C ALA A 62 -9.59 -11.87 -1.48
N ASP A 63 -8.45 -11.73 -2.15
CA ASP A 63 -7.27 -12.59 -1.99
C ASP A 63 -6.03 -11.74 -1.67
N TRP A 64 -5.34 -12.11 -0.59
CA TRP A 64 -4.16 -11.42 -0.06
C TRP A 64 -3.03 -12.40 0.17
N VAL A 65 -1.85 -12.08 -0.35
CA VAL A 65 -0.63 -12.88 -0.16
C VAL A 65 0.49 -11.99 0.32
N ASN A 66 1.08 -12.31 1.48
CA ASN A 66 2.33 -11.71 1.93
C ASN A 66 3.49 -12.23 1.05
N LEU A 67 4.16 -11.32 0.34
CA LEU A 67 5.29 -11.61 -0.56
C LEU A 67 6.65 -11.46 0.12
N GLY A 68 6.67 -11.06 1.39
CA GLY A 68 7.85 -10.89 2.22
C GLY A 68 8.19 -9.43 2.52
N ASP A 69 9.25 -9.28 3.29
CA ASP A 69 9.74 -7.98 3.74
C ASP A 69 10.94 -7.52 2.91
N PHE A 70 11.06 -6.21 2.75
CA PHE A 70 12.22 -5.58 2.10
C PHE A 70 12.62 -4.29 2.79
N ALA A 71 13.92 -4.00 2.75
CA ALA A 71 14.47 -2.76 3.28
C ALA A 71 14.31 -1.64 2.25
N THR A 72 13.89 -0.45 2.71
CA THR A 72 13.67 0.71 1.83
C THR A 72 14.99 1.32 1.36
N SER A 73 15.96 1.43 2.28
CA SER A 73 17.29 1.95 2.00
C SER A 73 18.30 1.40 3.02
N PRO A 74 18.86 0.18 2.79
CA PRO A 74 19.70 -0.54 3.76
C PRO A 74 20.93 0.23 4.27
N GLY A 75 21.40 1.21 3.50
CA GLY A 75 22.54 2.06 3.88
C GLY A 75 22.17 3.34 4.63
N MET A 76 20.87 3.65 4.77
CA MET A 76 20.40 4.93 5.34
C MET A 76 19.35 4.77 6.45
N SER A 77 18.50 3.74 6.38
CA SER A 77 17.39 3.54 7.31
C SER A 77 17.26 2.08 7.73
N ALA A 78 16.82 1.84 8.95
CA ALA A 78 16.44 0.52 9.47
C ALA A 78 14.95 0.19 9.18
N GLU A 79 14.26 1.03 8.41
CA GLU A 79 12.87 0.84 8.02
C GLU A 79 12.70 -0.36 7.07
N MET A 80 11.69 -1.16 7.38
CA MET A 80 11.32 -2.37 6.64
C MET A 80 9.87 -2.24 6.17
N PHE A 81 9.62 -2.63 4.93
CA PHE A 81 8.29 -2.69 4.34
C PHE A 81 7.87 -4.14 4.13
N THR A 82 6.60 -4.44 4.34
CA THR A 82 5.99 -5.74 4.00
C THR A 82 5.19 -5.59 2.72
N LEU A 83 5.53 -6.37 1.68
CA LEU A 83 4.84 -6.35 0.40
C LEU A 83 3.69 -7.35 0.40
N PHE A 84 2.49 -6.88 0.09
CA PHE A 84 1.31 -7.70 -0.12
C PHE A 84 0.88 -7.70 -1.57
N ARG A 85 0.43 -8.84 -2.08
CA ARG A 85 -0.31 -8.92 -3.33
C ARG A 85 -1.79 -9.01 -3.05
N ALA A 86 -2.58 -8.15 -3.70
CA ALA A 86 -4.02 -8.10 -3.59
C ALA A 86 -4.70 -8.43 -4.93
N ARG A 87 -5.68 -9.35 -4.92
CA ARG A 87 -6.42 -9.84 -6.09
C ARG A 87 -7.92 -9.95 -5.81
N GLY A 88 -8.70 -10.08 -6.89
CA GLY A 88 -10.17 -10.07 -6.81
C GLY A 88 -10.67 -8.71 -6.34
N LEU A 89 -10.22 -7.65 -7.05
CA LEU A 89 -10.46 -6.28 -6.65
C LEU A 89 -11.93 -5.88 -6.92
N THR A 90 -12.57 -5.27 -5.94
CA THR A 90 -13.89 -4.66 -6.08
C THR A 90 -13.81 -3.20 -5.66
N ARG A 91 -14.29 -2.29 -6.51
CA ARG A 91 -14.33 -0.86 -6.17
C ARG A 91 -15.53 -0.58 -5.27
N THR A 92 -15.28 -0.07 -4.07
CA THR A 92 -16.30 0.25 -3.05
C THR A 92 -16.39 1.75 -2.78
N GLY A 93 -15.44 2.55 -3.26
CA GLY A 93 -15.42 3.98 -3.04
C GLY A 93 -14.62 4.77 -4.10
N PRO A 94 -14.59 6.10 -3.97
CA PRO A 94 -13.84 6.96 -4.88
C PRO A 94 -12.32 6.81 -4.75
N GLY A 95 -11.81 6.43 -3.57
CA GLY A 95 -10.40 6.52 -3.22
C GLY A 95 -9.97 7.97 -2.98
N GLY A 96 -8.66 8.23 -3.06
CA GLY A 96 -8.09 9.58 -2.96
C GLY A 96 -7.51 9.90 -1.58
N GLY A 97 -6.80 8.93 -1.00
CA GLY A 97 -6.08 9.07 0.28
C GLY A 97 -5.40 10.43 0.46
N VAL A 98 -5.32 10.87 1.72
CA VAL A 98 -5.10 12.26 2.14
C VAL A 98 -3.71 12.81 1.80
#